data_AF-A0A0F0GDI7-F1
#
_entry.id   AF-A0A0F0GDI7-F1
#
_cell.length_a   1.000
_cell.length_b   1.000
_cell.length_c   1.000
_cell.angle_alpha   90.00
_cell.angle_beta   90.00
_cell.angle_gamma   90.00
#
_symmetry.space_group_name_H-M   'P 1'
#
loop_
_entity.id
_entity.type
_entity.pdbx_description
1 polymer ?
#
loop_
_entity_poly.entity_id
_entity_poly.type
_entity_poly.pdbx_seq_one_letter_code
_entity_poly.pdbx_strand_id
1 'polypeptide(L)'
;MTLNDISLQQQRVTALEKLDNAVCTALTNIELDEARKYLSEALADCAATDTTVPAQVLACVEAADEHLGYSERMEARTLLTVAHRMLARVPRPVLPRPSTPGDVILRG
;
A
#
# COMPACT_ATOMS: atom_id res chain seq x y z
N MET A 1 14.13 -12.66 -15.81
CA MET A 1 13.46 -12.64 -14.48
C MET A 1 13.58 -14.03 -13.89
N THR A 2 14.22 -14.13 -12.72
CA THR A 2 14.26 -15.34 -11.91
C THR A 2 13.00 -15.44 -11.04
N LEU A 3 12.68 -16.61 -10.48
CA LEU A 3 11.56 -16.76 -9.52
C LEU A 3 11.66 -15.78 -8.35
N ASN A 4 12.89 -15.45 -7.93
CA ASN A 4 13.16 -14.52 -6.84
C ASN A 4 12.75 -13.08 -7.22
N ASP A 5 12.99 -12.67 -8.47
CA ASP A 5 12.58 -11.35 -8.95
C ASP A 5 11.04 -11.23 -9.00
N ILE A 6 10.35 -12.29 -9.40
CA ILE A 6 8.88 -12.33 -9.46
C ILE A 6 8.29 -12.29 -8.04
N SER A 7 8.86 -13.05 -7.10
CA SER A 7 8.45 -13.08 -5.69
C SER A 7 8.64 -11.70 -5.04
N LEU A 8 9.78 -11.04 -5.27
CA LEU A 8 10.04 -9.70 -4.75
C LEU A 8 9.06 -8.67 -5.36
N GLN A 9 8.79 -8.76 -6.66
CA GLN A 9 7.82 -7.89 -7.31
C GLN A 9 6.40 -8.10 -6.77
N GLN A 10 6.02 -9.35 -6.47
CA GLN A 10 4.76 -9.68 -5.78
C GLN A 10 4.68 -9.07 -4.39
N GLN A 11 5.75 -9.16 -3.60
CA GLN A 11 5.83 -8.55 -2.27
C GLN A 11 5.66 -7.03 -2.35
N ARG A 12 6.29 -6.38 -3.34
CA ARG A 12 6.16 -4.93 -3.54
C ARG A 12 4.75 -4.49 -3.92
N VAL A 13 4.09 -5.23 -4.82
CA VAL A 13 2.68 -4.99 -5.18
C VAL A 13 1.80 -5.15 -3.94
N THR A 14 2.01 -6.22 -3.17
CA THR A 14 1.24 -6.49 -1.95
C THR A 14 1.44 -5.39 -0.90
N ALA A 15 2.66 -4.88 -0.73
CA ALA A 15 2.94 -3.80 0.22
C ALA A 15 2.21 -2.50 -0.18
N LEU A 16 2.22 -2.14 -1.47
CA LEU A 16 1.48 -0.98 -1.96
C LEU A 16 -0.04 -1.12 -1.77
N GLU A 17 -0.57 -2.33 -1.97
CA GLU A 17 -1.98 -2.64 -1.72
C GLU A 17 -2.35 -2.54 -0.23
N LYS A 18 -1.47 -3.02 0.65
CA LYS A 18 -1.63 -2.85 2.09
C LYS A 18 -1.65 -1.37 2.50
N LEU A 19 -0.80 -0.54 1.89
CA LEU A 19 -0.80 0.91 2.15
C LEU A 19 -2.12 1.57 1.71
N ASP A 20 -2.61 1.27 0.50
CA ASP A 20 -3.90 1.79 0.03
C ASP A 20 -5.07 1.33 0.92
N ASN A 21 -5.05 0.07 1.35
CA ASN A 21 -6.02 -0.47 2.31
C ASN A 21 -5.93 0.22 3.68
N ALA A 22 -4.73 0.47 4.20
CA ALA A 22 -4.53 1.18 5.46
C ALA A 22 -5.06 2.62 5.39
N VAL A 23 -4.82 3.32 4.28
CA VAL A 23 -5.38 4.65 4.03
C VAL A 23 -6.91 4.61 3.97
N CYS A 24 -7.50 3.63 3.28
CA CYS A 24 -8.95 3.48 3.22
C CYS A 24 -9.55 3.17 4.60
N THR A 25 -8.93 2.25 5.35
CA THR A 25 -9.34 1.94 6.72
C THR A 25 -9.28 3.20 7.58
N ALA A 26 -8.17 3.94 7.58
CA ALA A 26 -8.02 5.18 8.34
C ALA A 26 -9.06 6.26 7.96
N LEU A 27 -9.49 6.33 6.70
CA LEU A 27 -10.57 7.22 6.26
C LEU A 27 -11.96 6.83 6.79
N THR A 28 -12.18 5.54 7.08
CA THR A 28 -13.44 5.00 7.60
C THR A 28 -13.47 4.86 9.13
N ASN A 29 -12.31 4.78 9.77
CA ASN A 29 -12.22 4.37 11.16
C ASN A 29 -12.52 5.53 12.12
N ILE A 30 -13.19 5.20 13.23
CA ILE A 30 -13.57 6.16 14.28
C ILE A 30 -12.47 6.20 15.37
N GLU A 31 -11.76 5.09 15.53
CA GLU A 31 -10.68 4.93 16.52
C GLU A 31 -9.33 5.37 15.96
N LEU A 32 -8.77 6.41 16.59
CA LEU A 32 -7.54 7.07 16.14
C LEU A 32 -6.32 6.15 16.27
N ASP A 33 -6.18 5.46 17.40
CA ASP A 33 -5.00 4.63 17.68
C ASP A 33 -4.88 3.43 16.71
N GLU A 34 -6.01 2.83 16.34
CA GLU A 34 -6.04 1.77 15.33
C GLU A 34 -5.66 2.29 13.95
N ALA A 35 -6.19 3.46 13.56
CA ALA A 35 -5.84 4.08 12.28
C ALA A 35 -4.33 4.34 12.17
N ARG A 36 -3.72 4.91 13.23
CA ARG A 36 -2.28 5.15 13.31
C ARG A 36 -1.45 3.86 13.23
N LYS A 37 -1.90 2.82 13.94
CA LYS A 37 -1.28 1.50 13.88
C LYS A 37 -1.29 0.93 12.46
N TYR A 38 -2.44 0.95 11.77
CA TYR A 38 -2.52 0.42 10.40
C TYR A 38 -1.65 1.20 9.42
N LEU A 39 -1.60 2.53 9.53
CA LEU A 39 -0.75 3.36 8.67
C LEU A 39 0.74 3.06 8.89
N SER A 40 1.17 2.99 10.15
CA SER A 40 2.58 2.71 10.49
C SER A 40 3.02 1.30 10.07
N GLU A 41 2.20 0.28 10.28
CA GLU A 41 2.46 -1.09 9.82
C GLU A 41 2.59 -1.16 8.29
N ALA A 42 1.70 -0.49 7.55
CA ALA A 42 1.74 -0.50 6.09
C ALA A 42 2.96 0.24 5.51
N LEU A 43 3.39 1.34 6.14
CA LEU A 43 4.63 2.03 5.78
C LEU A 43 5.87 1.17 6.05
N ALA A 44 5.90 0.47 7.19
CA ALA A 44 6.97 -0.46 7.53
C ALA A 44 7.05 -1.62 6.51
N ASP A 45 5.91 -2.16 6.08
CA ASP A 45 5.84 -3.19 5.03
C ASP A 45 6.38 -2.67 3.69
N CYS A 46 6.07 -1.42 3.32
CA CYS A 46 6.62 -0.79 2.12
C CYS A 46 8.15 -0.64 2.21
N ALA A 47 8.67 -0.21 3.36
CA ALA A 47 10.11 -0.08 3.59
C ALA A 47 10.83 -1.44 3.57
N ALA A 48 10.25 -2.46 4.22
CA ALA A 48 10.82 -3.80 4.29
C ALA A 48 10.91 -4.51 2.93
N THR A 49 10.03 -4.15 1.98
CA THR A 49 9.99 -4.70 0.63
C THR A 49 10.69 -3.82 -0.41
N ASP A 50 11.31 -2.72 0.02
CA ASP A 50 11.90 -1.70 -0.87
C ASP A 50 10.91 -1.27 -1.96
N THR A 51 9.64 -1.10 -1.55
CA THR A 51 8.56 -0.64 -2.42
C THR A 51 8.69 0.86 -2.61
N THR A 52 8.82 1.29 -3.87
CA THR A 52 8.83 2.71 -4.20
C THR A 52 7.44 3.31 -3.99
N VAL A 53 7.25 3.98 -2.86
CA VAL A 53 6.08 4.83 -2.61
C VAL A 53 6.40 6.26 -3.06
N PRO A 54 5.54 6.94 -3.83
CA PRO A 54 5.77 8.34 -4.19
C PRO A 54 5.98 9.21 -2.94
N ALA A 55 7.01 10.07 -2.95
CA ALA A 55 7.35 10.89 -1.78
C ALA A 55 6.18 11.74 -1.27
N GLN A 56 5.32 12.22 -2.17
CA GLN A 56 4.14 12.99 -1.80
C GLN A 56 3.08 12.14 -1.08
N VAL A 57 2.95 10.84 -1.41
CA VAL A 57 2.08 9.91 -0.68
C VAL A 57 2.60 9.72 0.73
N LEU A 58 3.91 9.46 0.87
CA LEU A 58 4.57 9.32 2.18
C LEU A 58 4.33 10.56 3.03
N ALA A 59 4.62 11.75 2.51
CA ALA A 59 4.42 13.01 3.23
C ALA A 59 2.96 13.22 3.67
N CYS A 60 1.98 12.87 2.83
CA CYS A 60 0.56 12.98 3.21
C CYS A 60 0.19 11.99 4.32
N VAL A 61 0.69 10.75 4.27
CA VAL A 61 0.40 9.73 5.28
C VAL A 61 1.08 10.05 6.61
N GLU A 62 2.34 10.48 6.59
CA GLU A 62 3.09 10.90 7.78
C GLU A 62 2.44 12.11 8.46
N ALA A 63 2.10 13.15 7.68
CA ALA A 63 1.39 14.30 8.22
C ALA A 63 0.00 13.92 8.76
N ALA A 64 -0.70 12.99 8.10
CA ALA A 64 -1.96 12.50 8.62
C ALA A 64 -1.81 11.76 9.96
N ASP A 65 -0.77 10.93 10.13
CA ASP A 65 -0.49 10.26 11.41
C ASP A 65 -0.24 11.28 12.54
N GLU A 66 0.50 12.35 12.25
CA GLU A 66 0.74 13.43 13.19
C GLU A 66 -0.57 14.10 13.62
N HIS A 67 -1.43 14.48 12.67
CA HIS A 67 -2.75 15.05 12.95
C HIS A 67 -3.67 14.08 13.73
N LEU A 68 -3.62 12.77 13.44
CA LEU A 68 -4.35 11.76 14.23
C LEU A 68 -3.87 11.75 15.69
N GLY A 69 -2.56 11.91 15.92
CA GLY A 69 -1.96 12.03 17.26
C GLY A 69 -2.48 13.23 18.05
N TYR A 70 -2.84 14.31 17.37
CA TYR A 70 -3.45 15.51 17.97
C TYR A 70 -4.98 15.53 17.94
N SER A 71 -5.63 14.44 17.52
CA SER A 71 -7.10 14.36 17.31
C SER A 71 -7.67 15.36 16.28
N GLU A 72 -6.82 15.86 15.39
CA GLU A 72 -7.15 16.77 14.28
C GLU A 72 -7.72 15.98 13.08
N ARG A 73 -8.94 15.47 13.29
CA ARG A 73 -9.57 14.50 12.38
C ARG A 73 -9.82 15.04 10.98
N MET A 74 -10.14 16.33 10.84
CA MET A 74 -10.48 16.90 9.53
C MET A 74 -9.25 17.04 8.64
N GLU A 75 -8.14 17.46 9.25
CA GLU A 75 -6.83 17.63 8.66
C GLU A 75 -6.27 16.27 8.24
N ALA A 76 -6.26 15.30 9.15
CA ALA A 76 -5.86 13.92 8.86
C ALA A 76 -6.68 13.34 7.69
N ARG A 77 -8.00 13.48 7.72
CA ARG A 77 -8.89 12.97 6.66
C ARG A 77 -8.62 13.65 5.31
N THR A 78 -8.30 14.93 5.31
CA THR A 78 -7.95 15.68 4.10
C THR A 78 -6.68 15.11 3.46
N LEU A 79 -5.64 14.92 4.26
CA LEU A 79 -4.36 14.36 3.81
C LEU A 79 -4.50 12.91 3.33
N LEU A 80 -5.24 12.07 4.07
CA LEU A 80 -5.51 10.69 3.66
C LEU A 80 -6.32 10.61 2.37
N THR A 81 -7.26 11.54 2.16
CA THR A 81 -8.03 11.62 0.89
C THR A 81 -7.12 11.96 -0.29
N VAL A 82 -6.15 12.85 -0.08
CA VAL A 82 -5.14 13.18 -1.10
C VAL A 82 -4.25 11.95 -1.35
N ALA A 83 -3.73 11.32 -0.30
CA ALA A 83 -2.90 10.12 -0.39
C ALA A 83 -3.59 9.01 -1.18
N HIS A 84 -4.86 8.70 -0.87
CA HIS A 84 -5.65 7.69 -1.58
C HIS A 84 -5.76 8.00 -3.09
N ARG A 85 -6.06 9.25 -3.46
CA ARG A 85 -6.15 9.65 -4.88
C ARG A 85 -4.83 9.52 -5.61
N MET A 86 -3.71 9.74 -4.92
CA MET A 86 -2.38 9.58 -5.49
C MET A 86 -2.02 8.10 -5.65
N LEU A 87 -2.32 7.27 -4.65
CA LEU A 87 -2.15 5.81 -4.69
C LEU A 87 -2.94 5.17 -5.84
N ALA A 88 -4.18 5.62 -6.07
CA ALA A 88 -5.01 5.15 -7.19
C ALA A 88 -4.40 5.43 -8.58
N ARG A 89 -3.43 6.36 -8.67
CA ARG A 89 -2.72 6.70 -9.91
C ARG A 89 -1.38 5.99 -10.05
N VAL A 90 -0.90 5.30 -9.01
CA VAL A 90 0.36 4.56 -9.07
C VAL A 90 0.16 3.33 -9.98
N PRO A 91 0.92 3.20 -11.08
CA PRO A 91 0.82 2.03 -11.94
C PRO A 91 1.22 0.79 -11.15
N ARG A 92 0.31 -0.19 -11.06
CA ARG A 92 0.62 -1.49 -10.46
C ARG A 92 1.19 -2.41 -11.54
N PRO A 93 2.38 -3.01 -11.33
CA PRO A 93 2.91 -4.01 -12.25
C PRO A 93 1.88 -5.13 -12.45
N VAL A 94 1.48 -5.37 -13.70
CA VAL A 94 0.66 -6.53 -14.05
C VAL A 94 1.57 -7.76 -13.95
N LEU A 95 1.41 -8.51 -12.86
CA LEU A 95 2.13 -9.76 -12.69
C LEU A 95 1.61 -10.79 -13.70
N PRO A 96 2.50 -11.58 -14.33
CA PRO A 96 2.05 -12.69 -15.18
C PRO A 96 1.17 -13.60 -14.33
N ARG A 97 -0.01 -13.95 -14.85
CA ARG A 97 -0.91 -14.90 -14.20
C ARG A 97 -0.12 -16.19 -13.92
N PRO A 98 -0.24 -16.78 -12.72
CA PRO A 98 0.29 -18.11 -12.50
C PRO A 98 -0.33 -19.04 -13.54
N SER A 99 0.52 -19.82 -14.23
CA SER A 99 0.07 -20.83 -15.19
C SER A 99 -0.93 -21.74 -14.49
N THR A 100 -2.11 -21.88 -15.08
CA THR A 100 -3.12 -22.80 -14.56
C THR A 100 -2.71 -24.24 -14.85
N PRO A 101 -3.05 -25.22 -13.98
CA PRO A 101 -2.81 -26.63 -14.26
C PRO A 101 -3.59 -27.04 -15.53
N GLY A 102 -2.91 -27.02 -16.68
CA GLY A 102 -3.52 -27.14 -18.01
C GLY A 102 -2.71 -26.46 -19.12
N ASP A 103 -1.88 -25.46 -18.77
CA ASP A 103 -1.05 -24.73 -19.74
C ASP A 103 0.21 -25.49 -20.20
N VAL A 104 0.50 -26.66 -19.62
CA VAL A 104 1.65 -27.49 -19.98
C VAL A 104 1.22 -28.53 -21.02
N ILE A 105 1.31 -28.19 -22.30
CA ILE A 105 1.20 -29.18 -23.38
C ILE A 105 2.51 -29.98 -23.41
N LEU A 106 2.51 -31.17 -22.82
CA LEU A 106 3.56 -32.16 -23.08
C LEU A 106 3.37 -32.68 -24.51
N ARG A 107 4.17 -32.18 -25.46
CA ARG A 107 4.31 -32.84 -26.77
C ARG A 107 5.09 -34.14 -26.55
N GLY A 108 4.39 -35.26 -26.59
CA GLY A 108 4.91 -36.63 -26.66
C GLY A 108 4.00 -37.47 -27.53
#